data_AF-A0A945BED6-F1
#
_entry.id   AF-A0A945BED6-F1
#
_cell.length_a   1.000
_cell.length_b   1.000
_cell.length_c   1.000
_cell.angle_alpha   90.00
_cell.angle_beta   90.00
_cell.angle_gamma   90.00
#
_symmetry.space_group_name_H-M   'P 1'
#
loop_
_entity.id
_entity.type
_entity.pdbx_description
1 polymer ?
#
loop_
_entity_poly.entity_id
_entity_poly.type
_entity_poly.pdbx_seq_one_letter_code
_entity_poly.pdbx_strand_id
1 'polypeptide(L)'
;MPKINLLQAVNSALDTAMDADSRVVCLGEDIGEFGGVFRATSKLQEKYGKQRCFNTPITEQGIVGFSIGLAAQGSVAVAEIQFADYIFPAFDQIVNEAAKFRYRSGDQFNCGGLTIRTPYGGGIAGGLYHSQSPEAYFCHTPGLKVVIPSTAYQAKGLLLSAIRDPDPVIFFEP
;
A
#
# COMPACT_ATOMS: atom_id res chain seq x y z
N MET A 1 20.46 -12.21 12.21
CA MET A 1 19.78 -11.44 11.15
C MET A 1 20.51 -10.12 10.96
N PRO A 2 20.63 -9.59 9.73
CA PRO A 2 21.22 -8.28 9.50
C PRO A 2 20.38 -7.18 10.17
N LYS A 3 21.05 -6.12 10.67
CA LYS A 3 20.38 -4.94 11.23
C LYS A 3 19.92 -4.05 10.08
N ILE A 4 18.61 -3.86 9.95
CA ILE A 4 17.98 -3.08 8.89
C ILE A 4 17.06 -2.00 9.48
N ASN A 5 16.88 -0.89 8.76
CA ASN A 5 15.92 0.15 9.13
C ASN A 5 14.49 -0.20 8.66
N LEU A 6 13.50 0.64 9.01
CA LEU A 6 12.09 0.41 8.67
C LEU A 6 11.88 0.32 7.16
N LEU A 7 12.49 1.23 6.40
CA LEU A 7 12.44 1.25 4.94
C LEU A 7 12.97 -0.04 4.31
N GLN A 8 14.14 -0.50 4.76
CA GLN A 8 14.75 -1.75 4.29
C GLN A 8 13.89 -2.97 4.67
N ALA A 9 13.20 -2.92 5.81
CA ALA A 9 12.27 -3.96 6.21
C ALA A 9 11.03 -4.00 5.33
N VAL A 10 10.49 -2.83 4.96
CA VAL A 10 9.41 -2.68 3.98
C VAL A 10 9.84 -3.23 2.62
N ASN A 11 10.98 -2.78 2.07
CA ASN A 11 11.51 -3.29 0.82
C ASN A 11 11.70 -4.81 0.84
N SER A 12 12.23 -5.35 1.95
CA SER A 12 12.43 -6.78 2.14
C SER A 12 11.10 -7.55 2.23
N ALA A 13 10.04 -6.97 2.79
CA ALA A 13 8.71 -7.56 2.78
C ALA A 13 8.12 -7.61 1.37
N LEU A 14 8.22 -6.52 0.61
CA LEU A 14 7.77 -6.45 -0.78
C LEU A 14 8.52 -7.48 -1.64
N ASP A 15 9.85 -7.53 -1.53
CA ASP A 15 10.67 -8.50 -2.24
C ASP A 15 10.26 -9.94 -1.90
N THR A 16 10.08 -10.24 -0.61
CA THR A 16 9.64 -11.58 -0.16
C THR A 16 8.25 -11.94 -0.71
N ALA A 17 7.31 -10.98 -0.73
CA ALA A 17 5.95 -11.21 -1.23
C ALA A 17 5.93 -11.43 -2.75
N MET A 18 6.66 -10.61 -3.49
CA MET A 18 6.72 -10.67 -4.95
C MET A 18 7.42 -11.93 -5.47
N ASP A 19 8.43 -12.43 -4.74
CA ASP A 19 9.11 -13.70 -5.02
C ASP A 19 8.18 -14.89 -4.79
N ALA A 20 7.43 -14.87 -3.69
CA ALA A 20 6.58 -15.97 -3.27
C ALA A 20 5.28 -16.12 -4.08
N ASP A 21 4.74 -15.01 -4.60
CA ASP A 21 3.47 -14.99 -5.33
C ASP A 21 3.56 -14.10 -6.57
N SER A 22 3.41 -14.73 -7.75
CA SER A 22 3.48 -14.04 -9.05
C SER A 22 2.34 -13.06 -9.29
N ARG A 23 1.27 -13.11 -8.48
CA ARG A 23 0.12 -12.20 -8.53
C ARG A 23 0.38 -10.87 -7.84
N VAL A 24 1.43 -10.76 -7.02
CA VAL A 24 1.74 -9.54 -6.26
C VAL A 24 2.28 -8.45 -7.17
N VAL A 25 1.58 -7.35 -7.30
CA VAL A 25 1.99 -6.20 -8.13
C VAL A 25 2.12 -4.95 -7.27
N CYS A 26 3.23 -4.23 -7.43
CA CYS A 26 3.45 -2.92 -6.81
C CYS A 26 3.17 -1.82 -7.83
N LEU A 27 2.43 -0.79 -7.43
CA LEU A 27 2.10 0.35 -8.28
C LEU A 27 2.00 1.65 -7.47
N GLY A 28 2.35 2.77 -8.08
CA GLY A 28 2.30 4.09 -7.44
C GLY A 28 3.21 5.08 -8.16
N GLU A 29 3.38 6.26 -7.58
CA GLU A 29 4.20 7.33 -8.16
C GLU A 29 5.69 7.10 -7.86
N ASP A 30 6.51 7.16 -8.91
CA ASP A 30 7.98 6.99 -8.85
C ASP A 30 8.49 5.65 -8.26
N ILE A 31 7.64 4.65 -8.07
CA ILE A 31 8.04 3.38 -7.45
C ILE A 31 8.79 2.41 -8.38
N GLY A 32 8.83 2.69 -9.68
CA GLY A 32 9.42 1.84 -10.72
C GLY A 32 10.95 1.93 -10.71
N GLU A 33 11.54 2.43 -11.80
CA GLU A 33 13.00 2.55 -11.95
C GLU A 33 13.64 3.37 -10.83
N PHE A 34 12.97 4.43 -10.38
CA PHE A 34 13.47 5.28 -9.30
C PHE A 34 13.40 4.59 -7.92
N GLY A 35 12.50 3.61 -7.73
CA GLY A 35 12.39 2.84 -6.49
C GLY A 35 11.72 3.58 -5.33
N GLY A 36 10.92 4.61 -5.63
CA GLY A 36 10.17 5.42 -4.67
C GLY A 36 10.99 6.55 -4.06
N VAL A 37 10.33 7.65 -3.68
CA VAL A 37 10.98 8.84 -3.09
C VAL A 37 11.71 8.54 -1.78
N PHE A 38 11.20 7.57 -1.01
CA PHE A 38 11.86 7.07 0.18
C PHE A 38 12.76 5.86 -0.06
N ARG A 39 12.84 5.33 -1.29
CA ARG A 39 13.60 4.13 -1.69
C ARG A 39 13.00 2.78 -1.24
N ALA A 40 11.72 2.75 -0.84
CA ALA A 40 11.02 1.55 -0.34
C ALA A 40 10.88 0.44 -1.41
N THR A 41 10.88 0.79 -2.69
CA THR A 41 10.69 -0.15 -3.83
C THR A 41 11.95 -0.30 -4.68
N SER A 42 13.11 0.15 -4.18
CA SER A 42 14.39 0.05 -4.86
C SER A 42 14.66 -1.37 -5.39
N LYS A 43 15.08 -1.45 -6.66
CA LYS A 43 15.44 -2.68 -7.39
C LYS A 43 14.30 -3.69 -7.61
N LEU A 44 13.07 -3.42 -7.15
CA LEU A 44 11.96 -4.35 -7.38
C LEU A 44 11.58 -4.42 -8.86
N GLN A 45 11.54 -3.29 -9.58
CA GLN A 45 11.28 -3.30 -11.01
C GLN A 45 12.40 -3.98 -11.80
N GLU A 46 13.66 -3.78 -11.42
CA GLU A 46 14.80 -4.46 -12.05
C GLU A 46 14.67 -5.99 -11.90
N LYS A 47 14.30 -6.47 -10.71
CA LYS A 47 14.18 -7.91 -10.40
C LYS A 47 12.93 -8.56 -11.01
N TYR A 48 11.77 -7.90 -10.93
CA TYR A 48 10.46 -8.50 -11.28
C TYR A 48 9.87 -7.98 -12.59
N GLY A 49 10.48 -6.96 -13.19
CA GLY A 49 10.05 -6.35 -14.45
C GLY A 49 8.92 -5.32 -14.30
N LYS A 50 8.75 -4.54 -15.36
CA LYS A 50 7.76 -3.45 -15.46
C LYS A 50 6.31 -3.89 -15.33
N GLN A 51 6.00 -5.18 -15.51
CA GLN A 51 4.64 -5.70 -15.33
C GLN A 51 4.28 -5.93 -13.86
N ARG A 52 5.27 -5.95 -12.96
CA ARG A 52 5.10 -6.31 -11.54
C ARG A 52 5.41 -5.17 -10.58
N CYS A 53 6.23 -4.19 -10.98
CA CYS A 53 6.48 -2.96 -10.22
C CYS A 53 6.58 -1.79 -11.20
N PHE A 54 5.67 -0.83 -11.16
CA PHE A 54 5.60 0.24 -12.17
C PHE A 54 5.04 1.57 -11.68
N ASN A 55 5.43 2.63 -12.40
CA ASN A 55 4.93 3.97 -12.18
C ASN A 55 3.49 4.11 -12.70
N THR A 56 2.66 4.80 -11.93
CA THR A 56 1.35 5.30 -12.34
C THR A 56 1.43 6.79 -12.69
N PRO A 57 0.43 7.37 -13.38
CA PRO A 57 0.24 8.81 -13.39
C PRO A 57 -0.02 9.33 -11.96
N ILE A 58 0.17 10.64 -11.76
CA ILE A 58 -0.10 11.32 -10.49
C ILE A 58 -1.62 11.50 -10.34
N THR A 59 -2.26 10.48 -9.76
CA THR A 59 -3.71 10.43 -9.55
C THR A 59 -4.04 9.36 -8.53
N GLU A 60 -4.18 9.74 -7.26
CA GLU A 60 -4.39 8.79 -6.18
C GLU A 60 -5.72 8.04 -6.34
N GLN A 61 -6.74 8.73 -6.86
CA GLN A 61 -8.00 8.09 -7.25
C GLN A 61 -7.78 7.01 -8.32
N GLY A 62 -6.97 7.28 -9.35
CA GLY A 62 -6.64 6.30 -10.38
C GLY A 62 -5.79 5.15 -9.84
N ILE A 63 -4.81 5.43 -8.97
CA ILE A 63 -3.96 4.43 -8.32
C ILE A 63 -4.83 3.44 -7.54
N VAL A 64 -5.67 3.94 -6.64
CA VAL A 64 -6.50 3.07 -5.80
C VAL A 64 -7.60 2.39 -6.62
N GLY A 65 -8.27 3.10 -7.52
CA GLY A 65 -9.34 2.52 -8.36
C GLY A 65 -8.83 1.39 -9.25
N PHE A 66 -7.66 1.57 -9.87
CA PHE A 66 -7.01 0.51 -10.65
C PHE A 66 -6.60 -0.68 -9.77
N SER A 67 -6.10 -0.41 -8.56
CA SER A 67 -5.70 -1.46 -7.60
C SER A 67 -6.88 -2.28 -7.09
N ILE A 68 -8.04 -1.65 -6.86
CA ILE A 68 -9.29 -2.35 -6.53
C ILE A 68 -9.67 -3.30 -7.67
N GLY A 69 -9.61 -2.84 -8.92
CA GLY A 69 -9.92 -3.66 -10.09
C GLY A 69 -8.96 -4.85 -10.25
N LEU A 70 -7.66 -4.62 -10.05
CA LEU A 70 -6.63 -5.68 -10.05
C LEU A 70 -6.91 -6.74 -8.98
N ALA A 71 -7.17 -6.31 -7.74
CA ALA A 71 -7.47 -7.21 -6.62
C ALA A 71 -8.75 -8.01 -6.89
N ALA A 72 -9.80 -7.36 -7.39
CA ALA A 72 -11.05 -8.01 -7.74
C ALA A 72 -10.92 -9.05 -8.87
N GLN A 73 -9.92 -8.89 -9.75
CA GLN A 73 -9.57 -9.86 -10.81
C GLN A 73 -8.54 -10.90 -10.37
N GLY A 74 -8.20 -10.97 -9.08
CA GLY A 74 -7.36 -12.02 -8.50
C GLY A 74 -5.85 -11.71 -8.46
N SER A 75 -5.44 -10.47 -8.77
CA SER A 75 -4.09 -10.00 -8.45
C SER A 75 -3.97 -9.67 -6.96
N VAL A 76 -2.76 -9.52 -6.45
CA VAL A 76 -2.49 -9.00 -5.10
C VAL A 76 -1.87 -7.62 -5.26
N ALA A 77 -2.66 -6.57 -5.09
CA ALA A 77 -2.27 -5.20 -5.42
C ALA A 77 -1.69 -4.47 -4.20
N VAL A 78 -0.44 -4.02 -4.32
CA VAL A 78 0.26 -3.22 -3.31
C VAL A 78 0.47 -1.81 -3.85
N ALA A 79 -0.50 -0.94 -3.59
CA ALA A 79 -0.52 0.45 -4.04
C ALA A 79 0.23 1.37 -3.08
N GLU A 80 1.06 2.26 -3.60
CA GLU A 80 1.72 3.31 -2.81
C GLU A 80 1.09 4.68 -3.09
N ILE A 81 0.66 5.35 -2.01
CA ILE A 81 0.39 6.79 -2.01
C ILE A 81 1.59 7.49 -1.38
N GLN A 82 2.14 8.48 -2.07
CA GLN A 82 3.47 9.01 -1.78
C GLN A 82 3.61 9.60 -0.36
N PHE A 83 2.55 10.22 0.16
CA PHE A 83 2.41 10.66 1.55
C PHE A 83 0.96 10.51 2.01
N ALA A 84 0.75 10.21 3.28
CA ALA A 84 -0.59 10.04 3.84
C ALA A 84 -1.45 11.31 3.67
N ASP A 85 -0.82 12.48 3.63
CA ASP A 85 -1.44 13.78 3.34
C ASP A 85 -2.11 13.82 1.95
N TYR A 86 -1.64 13.03 0.99
CA TYR A 86 -2.15 12.97 -0.38
C TYR A 86 -3.11 11.80 -0.61
N ILE A 87 -3.54 11.09 0.43
CA ILE A 87 -4.51 10.00 0.27
C ILE A 87 -5.93 10.49 -0.06
N PHE A 88 -6.21 11.77 0.18
CA PHE A 88 -7.56 12.32 0.09
C PHE A 88 -8.19 12.35 -1.32
N PRO A 89 -7.47 12.56 -2.43
CA PRO A 89 -8.03 12.39 -3.77
C PRO A 89 -8.52 10.94 -4.02
N ALA A 90 -7.92 9.94 -3.36
CA ALA A 90 -8.38 8.55 -3.41
C ALA A 90 -9.49 8.23 -2.40
N PHE A 91 -9.90 9.17 -1.56
CA PHE A 91 -10.76 8.88 -0.41
C PHE A 91 -12.06 8.18 -0.81
N ASP A 92 -12.72 8.64 -1.87
CA ASP A 92 -13.94 8.02 -2.38
C ASP A 92 -13.73 6.54 -2.80
N GLN A 93 -12.64 6.25 -3.53
CA GLN A 93 -12.30 4.87 -3.91
C GLN A 93 -12.01 4.00 -2.69
N ILE A 94 -11.37 4.54 -1.66
CA ILE A 94 -11.09 3.79 -0.44
C ILE A 94 -12.37 3.51 0.34
N VAL A 95 -13.15 4.56 0.64
CA VAL A 95 -14.26 4.45 1.59
C VAL A 95 -15.54 3.93 0.96
N ASN A 96 -15.83 4.26 -0.31
CA ASN A 96 -17.06 3.86 -0.98
C ASN A 96 -16.89 2.62 -1.85
N GLU A 97 -15.72 2.41 -2.44
CA GLU A 97 -15.46 1.24 -3.28
C GLU A 97 -14.77 0.11 -2.50
N ALA A 98 -13.50 0.27 -2.09
CA ALA A 98 -12.72 -0.81 -1.47
C ALA A 98 -13.38 -1.34 -0.18
N ALA A 99 -13.71 -0.46 0.76
CA ALA A 99 -14.26 -0.83 2.06
C ALA A 99 -15.59 -1.59 1.96
N LYS A 100 -16.41 -1.25 0.96
CA LYS A 100 -17.77 -1.80 0.80
C LYS A 100 -17.83 -2.91 -0.24
N PHE A 101 -16.73 -3.21 -0.94
CA PHE A 101 -16.72 -4.10 -2.11
C PHE A 101 -17.27 -5.49 -1.79
N ARG A 102 -16.81 -6.08 -0.67
CA ARG A 102 -17.30 -7.37 -0.15
C ARG A 102 -18.74 -7.29 0.35
N TYR A 103 -19.08 -6.23 1.07
CA TYR A 103 -20.39 -6.08 1.69
C TYR A 103 -21.51 -5.89 0.64
N ARG A 104 -21.30 -5.02 -0.35
CA ARG A 104 -22.29 -4.72 -1.39
C ARG A 104 -22.62 -5.91 -2.28
N SER A 105 -21.73 -6.89 -2.34
CA SER A 105 -21.89 -8.10 -3.14
C SER A 105 -22.53 -9.27 -2.38
N GLY A 106 -22.74 -9.14 -1.07
CA GLY A 106 -23.07 -10.28 -0.23
C GLY A 106 -22.00 -11.36 -0.27
N ASP A 107 -20.72 -10.96 -0.28
CA ASP A 107 -19.54 -11.82 -0.38
C ASP A 107 -19.37 -12.58 -1.71
N GLN A 108 -20.14 -12.24 -2.75
CA GLN A 108 -19.95 -12.82 -4.09
C GLN A 108 -18.66 -12.36 -4.78
N PHE A 109 -18.18 -11.16 -4.44
CA PHE A 109 -16.92 -10.61 -4.90
C PHE A 109 -16.30 -9.72 -3.82
N ASN A 110 -14.96 -9.67 -3.77
CA ASN A 110 -14.20 -8.85 -2.84
C ASN A 110 -12.97 -8.25 -3.56
N CYS A 111 -12.29 -7.32 -2.90
CA CYS A 111 -10.99 -6.79 -3.33
C CYS A 111 -9.90 -7.12 -2.30
N GLY A 112 -9.97 -8.34 -1.74
CA GLY A 112 -8.94 -8.89 -0.86
C GLY A 112 -7.59 -8.99 -1.56
N GLY A 113 -6.50 -8.91 -0.80
CA GLY A 113 -5.16 -8.76 -1.36
C GLY A 113 -4.86 -7.34 -1.85
N LEU A 114 -5.70 -6.35 -1.54
CA LEU A 114 -5.39 -4.92 -1.70
C LEU A 114 -4.67 -4.41 -0.44
N THR A 115 -3.45 -3.91 -0.59
CA THR A 115 -2.73 -3.14 0.44
C THR A 115 -2.41 -1.76 -0.10
N ILE A 116 -2.88 -0.72 0.59
CA ILE A 116 -2.54 0.69 0.31
C ILE A 116 -1.50 1.11 1.34
N ARG A 117 -0.25 1.27 0.92
CA ARG A 117 0.88 1.68 1.74
C ARG A 117 1.12 3.18 1.59
N THR A 118 1.43 3.87 2.68
CA THR A 118 1.74 5.31 2.61
C THR A 118 2.59 5.78 3.80
N PRO A 119 3.64 6.60 3.56
CA PRO A 119 4.38 7.27 4.63
C PRO A 119 3.47 8.20 5.45
N TYR A 120 3.58 8.17 6.77
CA TYR A 120 2.67 8.90 7.67
C TYR A 120 3.42 9.52 8.86
N GLY A 121 2.84 10.55 9.47
CA GLY A 121 3.32 11.10 10.74
C GLY A 121 4.34 12.23 10.61
N GLY A 122 4.59 12.91 11.73
CA GLY A 122 5.38 14.14 11.79
C GLY A 122 6.81 13.98 12.33
N GLY A 123 7.37 15.07 12.84
CA GLY A 123 8.72 15.08 13.42
C GLY A 123 9.87 15.27 12.40
N ILE A 124 9.54 15.52 11.14
CA ILE A 124 10.50 15.64 10.02
C ILE A 124 10.52 17.03 9.35
N ALA A 125 9.92 18.05 9.98
CA ALA A 125 9.72 19.38 9.39
C ALA A 125 8.95 19.39 8.06
N GLY A 126 8.04 18.43 7.86
CA GLY A 126 7.25 18.28 6.63
C GLY A 126 6.13 19.31 6.41
N GLY A 127 5.76 20.07 7.43
CA GLY A 127 4.72 21.09 7.32
C GLY A 127 3.33 20.51 7.04
N LEU A 128 2.47 21.29 6.38
CA LEU A 128 1.03 20.98 6.28
C LEU A 128 0.70 19.70 5.50
N TYR A 129 1.52 19.34 4.52
CA TYR A 129 1.22 18.27 3.55
C TYR A 129 2.29 17.16 3.47
N HIS A 130 3.16 17.07 4.48
CA HIS A 130 4.11 15.95 4.63
C HIS A 130 4.26 15.55 6.10
N SER A 131 3.19 15.63 6.90
CA SER A 131 3.27 15.28 8.32
C SER A 131 1.96 14.88 9.00
N GLN A 132 0.86 14.77 8.24
CA GLN A 132 -0.44 14.44 8.82
C GLN A 132 -0.52 12.98 9.28
N SER A 133 -1.53 12.71 10.11
CA SER A 133 -1.87 11.38 10.61
C SER A 133 -3.38 11.17 10.38
N PRO A 134 -3.78 10.69 9.18
CA PRO A 134 -5.19 10.61 8.77
C PRO A 134 -5.85 9.28 9.15
N GLU A 135 -5.25 8.45 10.01
CA GLU A 135 -5.74 7.12 10.36
C GLU A 135 -7.17 7.13 10.92
N ALA A 136 -7.55 8.21 11.61
CA ALA A 136 -8.88 8.35 12.19
C ALA A 136 -10.01 8.26 11.14
N TYR A 137 -9.82 8.82 9.95
CA TYR A 137 -10.83 8.76 8.88
C TYR A 137 -11.07 7.31 8.42
N PHE A 138 -10.00 6.52 8.34
CA PHE A 138 -10.04 5.15 7.86
C PHE A 138 -10.47 4.16 8.93
N CYS A 139 -10.05 4.36 10.18
CA CYS A 139 -10.55 3.62 11.34
C CYS A 139 -12.07 3.81 11.53
N HIS A 140 -12.61 4.95 11.10
CA HIS A 140 -14.05 5.24 11.12
C HIS A 140 -14.83 4.63 9.94
N THR A 141 -14.15 3.92 9.03
CA THR A 141 -14.76 3.33 7.84
C THR A 141 -14.85 1.80 7.96
N PRO A 142 -16.04 1.21 8.21
CA PRO A 142 -16.20 -0.24 8.27
C PRO A 142 -15.79 -0.92 6.97
N GLY A 143 -15.10 -2.06 7.08
CA GLY A 143 -14.62 -2.84 5.94
C GLY A 143 -13.15 -2.60 5.58
N LEU A 144 -12.46 -1.70 6.29
CA LEU A 144 -11.02 -1.50 6.17
C LEU A 144 -10.27 -2.05 7.39
N LYS A 145 -9.08 -2.60 7.16
CA LYS A 145 -8.07 -2.82 8.21
C LYS A 145 -7.05 -1.70 8.15
N VAL A 146 -6.66 -1.17 9.31
CA VAL A 146 -5.63 -0.12 9.42
C VAL A 146 -4.47 -0.64 10.26
N VAL A 147 -3.26 -0.52 9.75
CA VAL A 147 -2.04 -1.08 10.36
C VAL A 147 -0.95 -0.03 10.39
N ILE A 148 -0.27 0.09 11.54
CA ILE A 148 0.84 1.01 11.76
C ILE A 148 1.96 0.27 12.53
N PRO A 149 3.12 -0.03 11.92
CA PRO A 149 4.27 -0.59 12.62
C PRO A 149 5.08 0.52 13.32
N SER A 150 5.88 0.15 14.33
CA SER A 150 6.82 1.10 14.97
C SER A 150 8.27 0.60 14.99
N THR A 151 8.54 -0.58 14.44
CA THR A 151 9.88 -1.17 14.36
C THR A 151 10.09 -1.88 13.02
N ALA A 152 11.34 -2.04 12.60
CA ALA A 152 11.67 -2.79 11.39
C ALA A 152 11.15 -4.24 11.41
N TYR A 153 11.17 -4.90 12.57
CA TYR A 153 10.63 -6.25 12.73
C TYR A 153 9.11 -6.29 12.47
N GLN A 154 8.38 -5.36 13.09
CA GLN A 154 6.94 -5.23 12.87
C GLN A 154 6.61 -4.82 11.43
N ALA A 155 7.35 -3.86 10.85
CA ALA A 155 7.10 -3.41 9.49
C ALA A 155 7.17 -4.57 8.49
N LYS A 156 8.22 -5.41 8.57
CA LYS A 156 8.32 -6.57 7.69
C LYS A 156 7.20 -7.59 7.93
N GLY A 157 6.96 -7.97 9.19
CA GLY A 157 5.99 -9.01 9.53
C GLY A 157 4.55 -8.59 9.22
N LEU A 158 4.18 -7.37 9.62
CA LEU A 158 2.84 -6.84 9.42
C LEU A 158 2.56 -6.52 7.95
N LEU A 159 3.53 -6.02 7.18
CA LEU A 159 3.33 -5.79 5.75
C LEU A 159 3.13 -7.11 4.99
N LEU A 160 3.92 -8.15 5.31
CA LEU A 160 3.69 -9.49 4.75
C LEU A 160 2.32 -10.05 5.13
N SER A 161 1.85 -9.78 6.35
CA SER A 161 0.50 -10.16 6.77
C SER A 161 -0.56 -9.40 6.01
N ALA A 162 -0.40 -8.08 5.83
CA ALA A 162 -1.33 -7.21 5.10
C ALA A 162 -1.49 -7.63 3.64
N ILE A 163 -0.37 -7.93 2.96
CA ILE A 163 -0.37 -8.36 1.55
C ILE A 163 -1.12 -9.69 1.36
N ARG A 164 -1.12 -10.56 2.37
CA ARG A 164 -1.82 -11.86 2.35
C ARG A 164 -3.25 -11.78 2.85
N ASP A 165 -3.65 -10.64 3.40
CA ASP A 165 -4.93 -10.49 4.08
C ASP A 165 -6.08 -10.53 3.06
N PRO A 166 -7.16 -11.28 3.33
CA PRO A 166 -8.32 -11.32 2.44
C PRO A 166 -9.15 -10.02 2.49
N ASP A 167 -8.82 -9.04 3.32
CA ASP A 167 -9.51 -7.76 3.42
C ASP A 167 -8.60 -6.60 2.95
N PRO A 168 -9.16 -5.48 2.48
CA PRO A 168 -8.36 -4.32 2.10
C PRO A 168 -7.67 -3.70 3.33
N VAL A 169 -6.36 -3.52 3.24
CA VAL A 169 -5.52 -2.98 4.32
C VAL A 169 -4.94 -1.63 3.93
N ILE A 170 -5.02 -0.65 4.83
CA ILE A 170 -4.23 0.56 4.79
C ILE A 170 -3.05 0.40 5.74
N PHE A 171 -1.84 0.55 5.21
CA PHE A 171 -0.59 0.34 5.91
C PHE A 171 0.18 1.66 5.99
N PHE A 172 0.12 2.31 7.15
CA PHE A 172 0.82 3.57 7.39
C PHE A 172 2.26 3.31 7.86
N GLU A 173 3.23 4.05 7.33
CA GLU A 173 4.67 3.86 7.59
C GLU A 173 5.28 5.11 8.24
N PRO A 174 5.62 5.08 9.55
CA PRO A 174 6.24 6.22 10.23
C PRO A 174 7.74 6.37 9.94
#